data_AF-A0A7W1R7R2-F1
#
_entry.id   AF-A0A7W1R7R2-F1
#
_cell.length_a   1.000
_cell.length_b   1.000
_cell.length_c   1.000
_cell.angle_alpha   90.00
_cell.angle_beta   90.00
_cell.angle_gamma   90.00
#
_symmetry.space_group_name_H-M   'P 1'
#
loop_
_entity.id
_entity.type
_entity.pdbx_description
1 polymer ?
#
loop_
_entity_poly.entity_id
_entity_poly.type
_entity_poly.pdbx_seq_one_letter_code
_entity_poly.pdbx_strand_id
1 'polypeptide(L)' 'MSPLELIVKAYDIRGTVPDQLNDGYAAAFGVAFATFARSDRIVVARDMRASGERLLAAFTEGAQRQ' A
#
# COMPACT_ATOMS: atom_id res chain seq x y z
N MET A 1 2.04 9.67 -18.75
CA MET A 1 1.75 8.47 -17.95
C MET A 1 1.70 8.86 -16.49
N SER A 2 0.68 8.40 -15.77
CA SER A 2 0.58 8.59 -14.33
C SER A 2 1.67 7.75 -13.63
N PRO A 3 2.32 8.25 -12.56
CA PRO A 3 3.23 7.45 -11.74
C PRO A 3 2.63 6.12 -11.27
N LEU A 4 1.31 6.06 -11.10
CA LEU A 4 0.61 4.83 -10.71
C LEU A 4 0.62 3.76 -11.81
N GLU A 5 0.65 4.13 -13.10
CA GLU A 5 0.75 3.16 -14.20
C GLU A 5 2.08 2.39 -14.17
N LEU A 6 3.11 2.96 -13.54
CA LEU A 6 4.40 2.31 -13.38
C LEU A 6 4.41 1.25 -12.29
N ILE A 7 3.48 1.27 -11.33
CA ILE A 7 3.49 0.36 -10.19
C ILE A 7 2.24 -0.51 -10.07
N VAL A 8 1.08 -0.06 -10.53
CA VAL A 8 -0.15 -0.86 -10.56
C VAL A 8 -0.09 -1.75 -11.80
N LYS A 9 0.12 -3.04 -11.57
CA LYS A 9 0.21 -4.06 -12.61
C LYS A 9 -1.09 -4.84 -12.71
N ALA A 10 -1.16 -5.74 -13.68
CA ALA A 10 -2.36 -6.54 -13.95
C ALA A 10 -2.85 -7.35 -12.73
N TYR A 11 -1.93 -7.74 -11.83
CA TYR A 11 -2.26 -8.64 -10.71
C TYR A 11 -1.90 -8.09 -9.33
N ASP A 12 -1.05 -7.08 -9.25
CA ASP A 12 -0.53 -6.56 -7.99
C ASP A 12 0.12 -5.18 -8.15
N ILE A 13 0.64 -4.65 -7.03
CA ILE A 13 1.42 -3.42 -6.99
C ILE A 13 2.89 -3.81 -6.84
N ARG A 14 3.74 -3.42 -7.80
CA ARG A 14 5.19 -3.68 -7.78
C ARG A 14 5.99 -2.47 -8.20
N GLY A 15 7.00 -2.13 -7.41
CA GLY A 15 7.95 -1.08 -7.72
C GLY A 15 9.19 -1.15 -6.82
N THR A 16 10.23 -0.42 -7.20
CA THR A 16 11.41 -0.22 -6.35
C THR A 16 11.09 0.69 -5.18
N VAL A 17 11.72 0.44 -4.03
CA VAL A 17 11.61 1.28 -2.84
C VAL A 17 12.93 2.02 -2.64
N PRO A 18 12.95 3.35 -2.43
CA PRO A 18 11.79 4.23 -2.20
C PRO A 18 11.22 4.91 -3.46
N ASP A 19 11.82 4.72 -4.63
CA ASP A 19 11.60 5.60 -5.79
C ASP A 19 10.19 5.46 -6.40
N GLN A 20 9.73 4.22 -6.59
CA GLN A 20 8.45 3.94 -7.25
C GLN A 20 7.34 3.62 -6.24
N LEU A 21 7.68 2.89 -5.17
CA LEU A 21 6.80 2.59 -4.05
C LEU A 21 7.40 3.14 -2.77
N ASN A 22 6.60 3.91 -2.03
CA ASN A 22 6.99 4.56 -0.78
C ASN A 22 5.82 4.63 0.19
N ASP A 23 6.10 5.10 1.40
CA ASP A 23 5.15 5.20 2.51
C ASP A 23 3.91 6.04 2.14
N GLY A 24 4.07 7.11 1.35
CA GLY A 24 2.96 7.95 0.91
C GLY A 24 1.98 7.19 0.00
N TYR A 25 2.52 6.46 -0.98
CA TYR A 25 1.69 5.57 -1.82
C TYR A 25 1.08 4.43 -1.01
N ALA A 26 1.83 3.80 -0.10
CA ALA A 26 1.32 2.74 0.76
C ALA A 26 0.12 3.21 1.60
N ALA A 27 0.20 4.41 2.19
CA ALA A 27 -0.90 5.00 2.93
C ALA A 27 -2.13 5.31 2.04
N ALA A 28 -1.91 5.84 0.84
CA ALA A 28 -2.99 6.07 -0.11
C ALA A 28 -3.68 4.75 -0.53
N PHE A 29 -2.91 3.69 -0.75
CA PHE A 29 -3.45 2.36 -1.02
C PHE A 29 -4.21 1.79 0.17
N GLY A 30 -3.79 2.07 1.41
CA GLY A 30 -4.53 1.72 2.61
C GLY A 30 -5.93 2.31 2.62
N VAL A 31 -6.05 3.62 2.41
CA VAL A 31 -7.35 4.33 2.32
C VAL A 31 -8.20 3.74 1.20
N ALA A 32 -7.61 3.56 0.01
CA ALA A 32 -8.30 3.04 -1.16
C ALA A 32 -8.81 1.61 -0.93
N PHE A 33 -7.99 0.75 -0.33
CA PHE A 33 -8.36 -0.63 -0.05
C PHE A 33 -9.47 -0.72 1.00
N ALA A 34 -9.41 0.04 2.09
CA ALA A 34 -10.47 0.10 3.09
C ALA A 34 -11.80 0.57 2.48
N THR A 35 -11.75 1.65 1.69
CA THR A 35 -12.91 2.19 0.96
C THR A 35 -13.54 1.14 0.04
N PHE A 36 -12.70 0.37 -0.67
CA PHE A 36 -13.15 -0.66 -1.59
C PHE A 36 -13.73 -1.89 -0.86
N ALA A 37 -13.01 -2.38 0.15
CA ALA A 37 -13.34 -3.61 0.86
C ALA A 37 -14.60 -3.46 1.73
N ARG A 38 -14.87 -2.24 2.26
CA ARG A 38 -16.01 -1.95 3.15
C ARG A 38 -16.14 -2.96 4.29
N SER A 39 -15.01 -3.25 4.92
CA SER A 39 -14.89 -4.23 5.99
C SER A 39 -14.39 -3.57 7.26
N ASP A 40 -14.95 -3.95 8.40
CA ASP A 40 -14.53 -3.45 9.72
C ASP A 40 -13.15 -3.99 10.15
N ARG A 41 -12.66 -5.04 9.49
CA ARG A 41 -11.39 -5.70 9.85
C ARG A 41 -10.62 -6.13 8.59
N ILE A 42 -9.38 -5.69 8.52
CA ILE A 42 -8.45 -6.02 7.43
C ILE A 42 -7.25 -6.74 8.03
N VAL A 43 -6.90 -7.91 7.49
CA VAL A 43 -5.66 -8.61 7.83
C VAL A 43 -4.53 -8.02 6.97
N VAL A 44 -3.45 -7.60 7.62
CA VAL A 44 -2.27 -7.03 6.97
C VAL A 44 -1.05 -7.88 7.33
N ALA A 45 -0.19 -8.16 6.34
CA ALA A 45 1.03 -8.94 6.52
C ALA A 45 2.15 -8.43 5.60
N ARG A 46 3.41 -8.74 5.97
CA ARG A 46 4.61 -8.45 5.18
C ARG A 46 5.57 -9.63 5.17
N ASP A 47 6.40 -9.72 4.13
CA ASP A 47 7.51 -10.68 4.05
C ASP A 47 8.73 -10.19 4.86
N MET A 48 9.90 -10.80 4.70
CA MET A 48 11.10 -10.46 5.50
C MET A 48 11.82 -9.14 5.16
N ARG A 49 11.39 -8.38 4.13
CA ARG A 49 12.14 -7.19 3.71
C ARG A 49 12.07 -6.07 4.75
N ALA A 50 13.20 -5.39 4.97
CA ALA A 50 13.31 -4.25 5.88
C ALA A 50 12.35 -3.10 5.50
N SER A 51 12.19 -2.82 4.21
CA SER A 51 11.23 -1.82 3.72
C SER A 51 9.79 -2.17 4.08
N GLY A 52 9.46 -3.45 4.24
CA GLY A 52 8.12 -3.92 4.56
C GLY A 52 7.59 -3.42 5.91
N GLU A 53 8.47 -3.11 6.87
CA GLU A 53 8.04 -2.57 8.17
C GLU A 53 7.38 -1.20 8.02
N ARG A 54 8.04 -0.29 7.30
CA ARG A 54 7.52 1.06 7.04
C ARG A 54 6.30 1.05 6.12
N LEU A 55 6.34 0.23 5.06
CA LEU A 55 5.22 0.14 4.12
C LEU A 55 3.97 -0.44 4.79
N LEU A 56 4.12 -1.46 5.65
CA LEU A 56 2.99 -2.03 6.40
C LEU A 56 2.41 -1.01 7.39
N ALA A 57 3.26 -0.27 8.11
CA ALA A 57 2.82 0.77 9.03
C ALA A 57 2.02 1.86 8.28
N ALA A 58 2.55 2.37 7.18
CA ALA A 58 1.91 3.41 6.38
C ALA A 58 0.58 2.93 5.76
N PHE A 59 0.53 1.71 5.22
CA PHE A 59 -0.72 1.12 4.71
C PHE A 59 -1.77 1.00 5.81
N THR A 60 -1.37 0.51 6.99
CA THR A 60 -2.28 0.35 8.14
C THR A 60 -2.83 1.71 8.61
N GLU A 61 -1.98 2.73 8.70
CA GLU A 61 -2.42 4.10 9.02
C GLU A 61 -3.39 4.63 7.97
N GLY A 62 -3.12 4.40 6.69
CA GLY A 62 -4.03 4.72 5.59
C GLY A 62 -5.39 4.06 5.76
N ALA A 63 -5.41 2.75 5.96
CA ALA A 63 -6.64 1.97 6.11
C ALA A 63 -7.48 2.40 7.32
N GLN A 64 -6.85 2.80 8.42
CA GLN A 64 -7.53 3.25 9.63
C GLN A 64 -8.09 4.68 9.56
N ARG A 65 -7.63 5.51 8.60
CA ARG A 65 -8.11 6.89 8.42
C ARG A 65 -9.36 7.00 7.56
N GLN A 66 -9.73 5.91 6.87
CA GLN A 66 -10.93 5.83 6.04
C GLN A 66 -12.18 5.71 6.91
#